data_AF-A0A4U9D6M9-F1
#
_entry.id   AF-A0A4U9D6M9-F1
#
_cell.length_a   1.000
_cell.length_b   1.000
_cell.length_c   1.000
_cell.angle_alpha   90.00
_cell.angle_beta   90.00
_cell.angle_gamma   90.00
#
_symmetry.space_group_name_H-M   'P 1'
#
loop_
_entity.id
_entity.type
_entity.pdbx_description
1 polymer ?
#
loop_
_entity_poly.entity_id
_entity_poly.type
_entity_poly.pdbx_seq_one_letter_code
_entity_poly.pdbx_strand_id
1 'polypeptide(L)'
;MVTGSAGAVGNALTSNPLVRKLSFTGSTEIGRQLMAQCAQDIKKVSLELGGNAPFIVFDDADLDKAVEGALASKFRNAGQTCVCANRLYVQEAFTTACRKAAAGGGKAAARRWPAKRRHHRAAD
;
A
#
# COMPACT_ATOMS: atom_id res chain seq x y z
N MET A 1 -25.13 -0.48 -17.44
CA MET A 1 -24.54 0.38 -16.38
C MET A 1 -25.67 1.12 -15.70
N VAL A 2 -25.75 1.09 -14.38
CA VAL A 2 -26.82 1.75 -13.59
C VAL A 2 -26.15 2.67 -12.58
N THR A 3 -26.68 3.88 -12.42
CA THR A 3 -26.20 4.90 -11.47
C THR A 3 -27.33 5.29 -10.52
N GLY A 4 -27.01 5.55 -9.24
CA GLY A 4 -27.99 5.93 -8.24
C GLY A 4 -27.44 5.85 -6.82
N SER A 5 -28.33 5.83 -5.84
CA SER A 5 -27.96 5.67 -4.43
C SER A 5 -27.24 4.32 -4.22
N ALA A 6 -26.01 4.38 -3.69
CA ALA A 6 -25.20 3.19 -3.43
C ALA A 6 -25.91 2.20 -2.50
N GLY A 7 -26.62 2.68 -1.47
CA GLY A 7 -27.37 1.83 -0.55
C GLY A 7 -28.56 1.14 -1.21
N ALA A 8 -29.34 1.88 -2.02
CA ALA A 8 -30.50 1.31 -2.71
C ALA A 8 -30.09 0.26 -3.76
N VAL A 9 -29.09 0.60 -4.59
CA VAL A 9 -28.57 -0.31 -5.62
C VAL A 9 -27.86 -1.51 -4.98
N GLY A 10 -27.04 -1.28 -3.96
CA GLY A 10 -26.35 -2.33 -3.21
C GLY A 10 -27.33 -3.34 -2.64
N ASN A 11 -28.35 -2.89 -1.89
CA ASN A 11 -29.36 -3.76 -1.30
C ASN A 11 -30.14 -4.55 -2.35
N ALA A 12 -30.51 -3.93 -3.47
CA ALA A 12 -31.20 -4.62 -4.56
C ALA A 12 -30.32 -5.73 -5.16
N LEU A 13 -29.02 -5.48 -5.35
CA LEU A 13 -28.09 -6.48 -5.90
C LEU A 13 -27.79 -7.61 -4.91
N THR A 14 -27.65 -7.31 -3.61
CA THR A 14 -27.30 -8.30 -2.59
C THR A 14 -28.47 -9.16 -2.14
N SER A 15 -29.71 -8.72 -2.34
CA SER A 15 -30.93 -9.50 -2.01
C SER A 15 -31.59 -10.18 -3.20
N ASN A 16 -31.22 -9.82 -4.44
CA ASN A 16 -31.87 -10.40 -5.62
C ASN A 16 -31.39 -11.85 -5.87
N PRO A 17 -32.30 -12.84 -5.93
CA PRO A 17 -31.95 -14.25 -6.09
C PRO A 17 -31.29 -14.58 -7.44
N LEU A 18 -31.45 -13.72 -8.45
CA LEU A 18 -30.80 -13.87 -9.76
C LEU A 18 -29.30 -13.54 -9.70
N VAL A 19 -28.87 -12.70 -8.75
CA VAL A 19 -27.45 -12.37 -8.58
C VAL A 19 -26.76 -13.48 -7.81
N ARG A 20 -25.77 -14.12 -8.44
CA ARG A 20 -25.01 -15.25 -7.85
C ARG A 20 -23.60 -14.90 -7.38
N LYS A 21 -23.08 -13.74 -7.81
CA LYS A 21 -21.75 -13.23 -7.44
C LYS A 21 -21.78 -11.71 -7.27
N LEU A 22 -21.14 -11.23 -6.21
CA LEU A 22 -20.82 -9.82 -5.99
C LEU A 22 -19.30 -9.62 -6.07
N SER A 23 -18.88 -8.54 -6.73
CA SER A 23 -17.49 -8.05 -6.69
C SER A 23 -17.52 -6.59 -6.27
N PHE A 24 -16.77 -6.23 -5.23
CA PHE A 24 -16.75 -4.88 -4.67
C PHE A 24 -15.32 -4.40 -4.41
N THR A 25 -15.06 -3.16 -4.78
CA THR A 25 -13.83 -2.44 -4.44
C THR A 25 -14.21 -1.14 -3.75
N GLY A 26 -13.69 -0.92 -2.55
CA GLY A 26 -14.07 0.25 -1.76
C GLY A 26 -13.61 0.16 -0.30
N SER A 27 -14.34 0.79 0.61
CA SER A 27 -13.98 0.79 2.03
C SER A 27 -14.26 -0.56 2.70
N THR A 28 -13.45 -0.86 3.72
CA THR A 28 -13.58 -2.10 4.49
C THR A 28 -14.92 -2.19 5.21
N GLU A 29 -15.42 -1.07 5.69
CA GLU A 29 -16.70 -0.94 6.41
C GLU A 29 -17.86 -1.38 5.53
N ILE A 30 -17.91 -0.90 4.28
CA ILE A 30 -18.97 -1.26 3.33
C ILE A 30 -18.78 -2.71 2.84
N GLY A 31 -17.55 -3.16 2.63
CA GLY A 31 -17.25 -4.55 2.29
C GLY A 31 -17.82 -5.55 3.29
N ARG A 32 -17.69 -5.27 4.61
CA ARG A 32 -18.29 -6.11 5.67
C ARG A 32 -19.81 -6.15 5.58
N GLN A 33 -20.45 -5.00 5.37
CA GLN A 33 -21.91 -4.91 5.25
C GLN A 33 -22.41 -5.72 4.04
N LEU A 34 -21.77 -5.54 2.88
CA LEU A 34 -22.13 -6.25 1.65
C LEU A 34 -21.93 -7.76 1.77
N MET A 35 -20.86 -8.21 2.44
CA MET A 35 -20.62 -9.62 2.71
C MET A 35 -21.73 -10.22 3.59
N ALA A 36 -22.13 -9.51 4.65
CA ALA A 36 -23.21 -9.94 5.53
C ALA A 36 -24.56 -10.05 4.80
N GLN A 37 -24.87 -9.10 3.92
CA GLN A 37 -26.07 -9.15 3.09
C GLN A 37 -26.04 -10.32 2.10
N CYS A 38 -24.91 -10.57 1.45
CA CYS A 38 -24.74 -11.68 0.51
C CYS A 38 -24.86 -13.07 1.14
N ALA A 39 -24.68 -13.18 2.47
CA ALA A 39 -24.76 -14.44 3.18
C ALA A 39 -26.17 -15.05 3.21
N GLN A 40 -27.23 -14.24 3.06
CA GLN A 40 -28.61 -14.72 3.06
C GLN A 40 -28.89 -15.70 1.92
N ASP A 41 -28.23 -15.51 0.77
CA ASP A 41 -28.38 -16.35 -0.43
C ASP A 41 -27.09 -17.12 -0.78
N ILE A 42 -26.09 -17.14 0.11
CA ILE A 42 -24.77 -17.77 -0.11
C ILE A 42 -24.15 -17.34 -1.44
N LYS A 43 -24.16 -16.03 -1.72
CA LYS A 43 -23.57 -15.49 -2.97
C LYS A 43 -22.05 -15.58 -2.90
N LYS A 44 -21.40 -15.83 -4.04
CA LYS A 44 -19.93 -15.72 -4.14
C LYS A 44 -19.54 -14.25 -3.98
N VAL A 45 -18.49 -13.96 -3.22
CA VAL A 45 -18.06 -12.58 -2.98
C VAL A 45 -16.56 -12.43 -3.26
N SER A 46 -16.18 -11.35 -3.93
CA SER A 46 -14.79 -10.88 -4.07
C SER A 46 -14.70 -9.44 -3.54
N LEU A 47 -13.79 -9.18 -2.61
CA LEU A 47 -13.69 -7.90 -1.89
C LEU A 47 -12.26 -7.37 -1.93
N GLU A 48 -12.08 -6.22 -2.56
CA GLU A 48 -10.83 -5.47 -2.54
C GLU A 48 -11.03 -4.21 -1.68
N LEU A 49 -10.46 -4.22 -0.48
CA LEU A 49 -10.83 -3.28 0.60
C LEU A 49 -9.68 -2.32 0.96
N GLY A 50 -9.81 -1.62 2.08
CA GLY A 50 -8.80 -0.68 2.56
C GLY A 50 -7.49 -1.37 2.93
N GLY A 51 -6.38 -0.83 2.41
CA GLY A 51 -5.02 -1.23 2.78
C GLY A 51 -4.37 -0.27 3.77
N ASN A 52 -3.28 -0.72 4.41
CA ASN A 52 -2.41 0.12 5.24
C ASN A 52 -0.95 -0.27 4.98
N ALA A 53 -0.53 -0.11 3.71
CA ALA A 53 0.70 -0.67 3.19
C ALA A 53 1.94 -0.10 3.93
N PRO A 54 2.77 -0.96 4.54
CA PRO A 54 4.07 -0.57 5.05
C PRO A 54 5.08 -0.47 3.90
N PHE A 55 5.91 0.57 3.93
CA PHE A 55 7.09 0.72 3.07
C PHE A 55 8.31 0.71 3.99
N ILE A 56 9.17 -0.30 3.86
CA ILE A 56 10.26 -0.56 4.82
C ILE A 56 11.60 -0.39 4.10
N VAL A 57 12.47 0.45 4.68
CA VAL A 57 13.81 0.72 4.15
C VAL A 57 14.85 0.29 5.19
N PHE A 58 15.66 -0.69 4.80
CA PHE A 58 16.79 -1.18 5.59
C PHE A 58 18.05 -0.35 5.32
N ASP A 59 19.06 -0.51 6.18
CA ASP A 59 20.33 0.22 6.10
C ASP A 59 21.22 -0.19 4.90
N ASP A 60 20.96 -1.36 4.32
CA ASP A 60 21.62 -1.88 3.12
C ASP A 60 20.86 -1.58 1.82
N ALA A 61 19.74 -0.83 1.90
CA ALA A 61 18.96 -0.45 0.75
C ALA A 61 19.65 0.60 -0.13
N ASP A 62 19.41 0.52 -1.44
CA ASP A 62 19.77 1.57 -2.40
C ASP A 62 18.90 2.80 -2.15
N LEU A 63 19.51 3.88 -1.64
CA LEU A 63 18.80 5.07 -1.17
C LEU A 63 18.02 5.77 -2.27
N ASP A 64 18.63 5.96 -3.44
CA ASP A 64 18.00 6.71 -4.52
C ASP A 64 16.75 5.96 -5.01
N LYS A 65 16.84 4.63 -5.13
CA LYS A 65 15.69 3.78 -5.47
C LYS A 65 14.63 3.75 -4.37
N ALA A 66 15.04 3.74 -3.11
CA ALA A 66 14.10 3.78 -1.99
C ALA A 66 13.29 5.09 -1.98
N VAL A 67 13.93 6.23 -2.24
CA VAL A 67 13.26 7.53 -2.34
C VAL A 67 12.35 7.59 -3.56
N GLU A 68 12.82 7.17 -4.74
CA GLU A 68 12.00 7.12 -5.95
C GLU A 68 10.76 6.24 -5.75
N GLY A 69 10.94 5.03 -5.19
CA GLY A 69 9.86 4.12 -4.86
C GLY A 69 8.89 4.68 -3.82
N ALA A 70 9.40 5.38 -2.80
CA ALA A 70 8.56 6.02 -1.79
C ALA A 70 7.72 7.15 -2.40
N LEU A 71 8.29 8.00 -3.26
CA LEU A 71 7.58 9.07 -3.94
C LEU A 71 6.49 8.52 -4.87
N ALA A 72 6.84 7.53 -5.69
CA ALA A 72 5.92 6.89 -6.63
C ALA A 72 4.78 6.15 -5.91
N SER A 73 5.06 5.47 -4.80
CA SER A 73 4.04 4.72 -4.05
C SER A 73 3.19 5.60 -3.14
N LYS A 74 3.71 6.74 -2.64
CA LYS A 74 2.98 7.63 -1.72
C LYS A 74 2.09 8.64 -2.43
N PHE A 75 2.60 9.28 -3.50
CA PHE A 75 1.98 10.48 -4.06
C PHE A 75 1.28 10.26 -5.40
N ARG A 76 1.46 9.09 -6.04
CA ARG A 76 0.68 8.71 -7.23
C ARG A 76 -0.82 8.77 -6.91
N ASN A 77 -1.59 9.37 -7.80
CA ASN A 77 -3.02 9.64 -7.62
C ASN A 77 -3.33 10.41 -6.31
N ALA A 78 -2.44 11.33 -5.90
CA ALA A 78 -2.52 12.04 -4.63
C ALA A 78 -2.67 11.11 -3.40
N GLY A 79 -2.14 9.88 -3.48
CA GLY A 79 -2.25 8.88 -2.41
C GLY A 79 -3.59 8.13 -2.35
N GLN A 80 -4.52 8.39 -3.28
CA GLN A 80 -5.86 7.80 -3.29
C GLN A 80 -5.87 6.44 -4.01
N THR A 81 -4.96 5.55 -3.66
CA THR A 81 -4.99 4.14 -4.12
C THR A 81 -4.86 3.21 -2.93
N CYS A 82 -5.54 2.06 -2.97
CA CYS A 82 -5.54 1.08 -1.88
C CYS A 82 -4.15 0.52 -1.52
N VAL A 83 -3.21 0.56 -2.47
CA VAL A 83 -1.83 0.05 -2.34
C VAL A 83 -0.80 1.15 -2.04
N CYS A 84 -1.22 2.41 -1.89
CA CYS A 84 -0.30 3.49 -1.59
C CYS A 84 0.41 3.26 -0.25
N ALA A 85 1.70 3.61 -0.19
CA ALA A 85 2.48 3.53 1.04
C ALA A 85 1.84 4.43 2.10
N ASN A 86 1.35 3.83 3.19
CA ASN A 86 0.70 4.60 4.25
C ASN A 86 1.67 4.88 5.41
N ARG A 87 2.54 3.91 5.70
CA ARG A 87 3.52 3.98 6.80
C ARG A 87 4.91 3.72 6.23
N LEU A 88 5.83 4.67 6.40
CA LEU A 88 7.22 4.54 5.96
C LEU A 88 8.08 4.23 7.20
N TYR A 89 8.66 3.05 7.23
CA TYR A 89 9.58 2.61 8.27
C TYR A 89 11.00 2.62 7.72
N VAL A 90 11.91 3.22 8.45
CA VAL A 90 13.27 3.47 8.00
C VAL A 90 14.22 3.12 9.13
N GLN A 91 15.16 2.21 8.88
CA GLN A 91 16.10 1.74 9.90
C GLN A 91 17.01 2.89 10.38
N GLU A 92 17.30 2.96 11.68
CA GLU A 92 17.88 4.14 12.32
C GLU A 92 19.22 4.63 11.74
N ALA A 93 20.10 3.71 11.31
CA ALA A 93 21.36 4.05 10.64
C ALA A 93 21.14 4.92 9.38
N PHE A 94 20.01 4.74 8.68
CA PHE A 94 19.59 5.52 7.53
C PHE A 94 19.19 6.95 7.91
N THR A 95 18.55 7.14 9.07
CA THR A 95 18.05 8.46 9.51
C THR A 95 19.20 9.41 9.86
N THR A 96 20.29 8.87 10.42
CA THR A 96 21.50 9.66 10.74
C THR A 96 22.23 10.11 9.48
N ALA A 97 22.23 9.27 8.44
CA ALA A 97 22.82 9.57 7.14
C ALA A 97 22.06 10.65 6.36
N CYS A 98 20.74 10.54 6.26
CA CYS A 98 19.91 11.55 5.57
C CYS A 98 20.00 12.93 6.25
N ARG A 99 20.03 13.00 7.59
CA ARG A 99 20.20 14.27 8.31
C ARG A 99 21.54 14.95 8.01
N LYS A 100 22.64 14.19 7.94
CA LYS A 100 23.97 14.73 7.62
C LYS A 100 24.05 15.22 6.17
N ALA A 101 23.40 14.54 5.23
CA ALA A 101 23.33 14.97 3.84
C ALA A 101 22.47 16.24 3.65
N ALA A 102 21.35 16.36 4.37
CA ALA A 102 20.48 17.55 4.33
C ALA A 102 21.13 18.79 4.99
N ALA A 103 21.98 18.61 6.00
CA ALA A 103 22.68 19.69 6.68
C ALA A 103 23.93 20.21 5.93
N GLY A 104 24.42 19.49 4.91
CA GLY A 104 25.71 19.77 4.27
C GLY A 104 25.67 20.60 2.98
N GLY A 105 24.49 20.95 2.46
CA GLY A 105 24.37 21.58 1.14
C GLY A 105 24.71 20.57 0.02
N GLY A 106 23.93 20.63 -1.06
CA GLY A 106 23.95 19.62 -2.12
C GLY A 106 25.34 19.26 -2.67
N LYS A 107 25.49 17.97 -3.00
CA LYS A 107 26.48 17.34 -3.90
C LYS A 107 27.74 16.67 -3.33
N ALA A 108 27.99 16.65 -2.01
CA ALA A 108 29.21 16.00 -1.48
C ALA A 108 29.04 14.59 -0.88
N ALA A 109 27.83 14.15 -0.52
CA ALA A 109 27.64 12.91 0.25
C ALA A 109 27.62 11.60 -0.57
N ALA A 110 27.48 11.67 -1.89
CA ALA A 110 27.32 10.48 -2.75
C ALA A 110 28.61 9.65 -2.94
N ARG A 111 29.79 10.17 -2.57
CA ARG A 111 31.08 9.51 -2.86
C ARG A 111 31.67 8.70 -1.71
N ARG A 112 31.04 8.66 -0.53
CA ARG A 112 31.60 7.99 0.65
C ARG A 112 30.55 7.30 1.51
N TRP A 113 29.60 6.60 0.90
CA TRP A 113 28.91 5.52 1.61
C TRP A 113 29.89 4.35 1.73
N PRO A 114 30.09 3.74 2.92
CA PRO A 114 31.04 2.64 3.04
C PRO A 114 30.55 1.50 2.16
N ALA A 115 31.23 1.34 1.03
CA ALA A 115 31.05 0.22 0.14
C ALA A 115 31.20 -1.08 0.93
N LYS A 116 30.21 -1.96 0.78
CA LYS A 116 30.24 -3.38 1.16
C LYS A 116 30.27 -3.67 2.68
N ARG A 117 29.09 -3.93 3.23
CA ARG A 117 28.91 -5.18 3.98
C ARG A 117 28.11 -6.14 3.09
N ARG A 118 28.78 -6.70 2.08
CA ARG A 118 28.34 -7.99 1.54
C ARG A 118 28.53 -8.97 2.69
N HIS A 119 27.46 -9.33 3.38
CA HIS A 119 27.46 -10.57 4.14
C HIS A 119 27.55 -11.70 3.13
N HIS A 120 28.79 -12.07 2.77
CA HIS A 120 29.07 -13.42 2.34
C HIS A 120 28.64 -14.33 3.48
N ARG A 121 27.43 -14.92 3.39
CA ARG A 121 27.24 -16.25 3.96
C ARG A 121 28.08 -17.17 3.09
N ALA A 122 29.24 -17.54 3.59
CA ALA A 122 29.88 -18.76 3.15
C ALA A 122 28.85 -19.88 3.34
N ALA A 123 28.60 -20.63 2.27
CA ALA A 123 28.00 -21.94 2.38
C ALA A 123 29.09 -22.84 2.96
N ASP A 124 28.84 -23.33 4.18
CA ASP A 124 29.38 -24.58 4.71
C ASP A 124 28.15 -25.44 5.06
#